data_AF-A0A6N7MAL0-F1
#
_entry.id   AF-A0A6N7MAL0-F1
#
_cell.length_a   1.000
_cell.length_b   1.000
_cell.length_c   1.000
_cell.angle_alpha   90.00
_cell.angle_beta   90.00
_cell.angle_gamma   90.00
#
_symmetry.space_group_name_H-M   'P 1'
#
loop_
_entity.id
_entity.type
_entity.pdbx_description
1 polymer ?
#
loop_
_entity_poly.entity_id
_entity_poly.type
_entity_poly.pdbx_seq_one_letter_code
_entity_poly.pdbx_strand_id
1 'polypeptide(L)'
;MFLKNFFQQRFQKGKRQAFTDTLERISDIDTRILLLAGSLEPDGEPGGRIKKIYNEPVKTESDKQTIQEIFVQVNKDALAIIEQACAHLQAMAHILGGILHGEPGSQFDTLTNIDSIGGRENKKLISSWHDILDQIVQSMNLLVEIKELENSRTRSSAMSS
;
A
#
# COMPACT_ATOMS: atom_id res chain seq x y z
N MET A 1 -5.77 13.16 -15.05
CA MET A 1 -5.44 13.43 -16.48
C MET A 1 -4.28 14.42 -16.65
N PHE A 2 -4.21 15.51 -15.86
CA PHE A 2 -3.13 16.52 -15.95
C PHE A 2 -1.71 16.01 -15.63
N LEU A 3 -1.55 15.16 -14.61
CA LEU A 3 -0.24 14.62 -14.20
C LEU A 3 0.42 13.77 -15.31
N LYS A 4 -0.37 12.95 -16.01
CA LYS A 4 0.13 12.07 -17.08
C LYS A 4 0.72 12.85 -18.26
N ASN A 5 0.10 13.98 -18.63
CA ASN A 5 0.57 14.86 -19.71
C ASN A 5 1.79 15.70 -19.32
N PHE A 6 1.87 16.18 -18.07
CA PHE A 6 3.04 16.94 -17.60
C PHE A 6 4.31 16.09 -17.56
N PHE A 7 4.20 14.84 -17.08
CA PHE A 7 5.32 13.90 -17.08
C PHE A 7 5.79 13.53 -18.50
N GLN A 8 4.89 13.49 -19.50
CA GLN A 8 5.23 13.16 -20.88
C GLN A 8 6.18 14.15 -21.57
N GLN A 9 6.25 15.42 -21.16
CA GLN A 9 7.10 16.40 -21.85
C GLN A 9 8.50 16.60 -21.24
N ARG A 10 8.72 16.24 -19.97
CA ARG A 10 9.88 16.74 -19.19
C ARG A 10 10.85 15.71 -18.60
N PHE A 11 10.50 14.42 -18.59
CA PHE A 11 11.33 13.38 -17.97
C PHE A 11 11.93 12.41 -19.01
N GLN A 12 13.16 11.96 -18.75
CA GLN A 12 13.77 10.86 -19.50
C GLN A 12 12.86 9.62 -19.44
N LYS A 13 12.77 8.87 -20.55
CA LYS A 13 11.80 7.76 -20.73
C LYS A 13 11.80 6.76 -19.57
N GLY A 14 12.96 6.42 -19.02
CA GLY A 14 13.09 5.51 -17.88
C GLY A 14 12.47 6.02 -16.58
N LYS A 15 12.64 7.31 -16.26
CA LYS A 15 12.08 7.93 -15.04
C LYS A 15 10.55 7.95 -15.06
N ARG A 16 9.96 8.18 -16.24
CA ARG A 16 8.50 8.14 -16.46
C ARG A 16 7.92 6.75 -16.27
N GLN A 17 8.64 5.74 -16.76
CA GLN A 17 8.22 4.36 -16.63
C GLN A 17 8.22 3.96 -15.15
N ALA A 18 9.29 4.24 -14.41
CA ALA A 18 9.37 3.94 -12.98
C ALA A 18 8.23 4.59 -12.16
N PHE A 19 7.91 5.85 -12.43
CA PHE A 19 6.78 6.53 -11.78
C PHE A 19 5.44 5.86 -12.12
N THR A 20 5.20 5.60 -13.41
CA THR A 20 3.94 5.00 -13.89
C THR A 20 3.75 3.60 -13.32
N ASP A 21 4.79 2.77 -13.38
CA ASP A 21 4.77 1.41 -12.85
C ASP A 21 4.50 1.40 -11.34
N THR A 22 5.10 2.33 -10.60
CA THR A 22 4.90 2.43 -9.14
C THR A 22 3.48 2.88 -8.83
N LEU A 23 2.93 3.83 -9.59
CA LEU A 23 1.55 4.29 -9.42
C LEU A 23 0.54 3.16 -9.73
N GLU A 24 0.78 2.39 -10.78
CA GLU A 24 -0.04 1.22 -11.13
C GLU A 24 0.00 0.16 -10.03
N ARG A 25 1.19 -0.11 -9.45
CA ARG A 25 1.33 -1.03 -8.30
C ARG A 25 0.62 -0.54 -7.05
N ILE A 26 0.64 0.77 -6.76
CA ILE A 26 -0.15 1.34 -5.65
C ILE A 26 -1.65 1.13 -5.93
N SER A 27 -2.09 1.34 -7.17
CA SER A 27 -3.50 1.17 -7.55
C SER A 27 -3.96 -0.29 -7.47
N ASP A 28 -3.06 -1.27 -7.64
CA ASP A 28 -3.36 -2.70 -7.48
C ASP A 28 -3.65 -3.09 -6.02
N ILE A 29 -3.17 -2.32 -5.04
CA ILE A 29 -3.42 -2.58 -3.62
C ILE A 29 -4.92 -2.56 -3.31
N ASP A 30 -5.68 -1.62 -3.88
CA ASP A 30 -7.14 -1.54 -3.69
C ASP A 30 -7.83 -2.82 -4.16
N THR A 31 -7.42 -3.34 -5.32
CA THR A 31 -7.92 -4.62 -5.85
C THR A 31 -7.62 -5.76 -4.89
N ARG A 32 -6.42 -5.83 -4.32
CA ARG A 32 -6.03 -6.87 -3.36
C ARG A 32 -6.83 -6.80 -2.06
N ILE A 33 -7.08 -5.59 -1.55
CA ILE A 33 -7.92 -5.37 -0.38
C ILE A 33 -9.35 -5.87 -0.65
N LEU A 34 -9.92 -5.52 -1.80
CA LEU A 34 -11.26 -5.96 -2.20
C LEU A 34 -11.35 -7.48 -2.37
N LEU A 35 -10.32 -8.11 -2.95
CA LEU A 35 -10.25 -9.56 -3.10
C LEU A 35 -10.17 -10.27 -1.74
N LEU A 36 -9.38 -9.75 -0.81
CA LEU A 36 -9.34 -10.28 0.56
C LEU A 36 -10.69 -10.08 1.27
N ALA A 37 -11.30 -8.90 1.15
CA ALA A 37 -12.62 -8.65 1.75
C ALA A 37 -13.69 -9.60 1.20
N GLY A 38 -13.70 -9.81 -0.13
CA GLY A 38 -14.62 -10.74 -0.78
C GLY A 38 -14.38 -12.20 -0.37
N SER A 39 -13.14 -12.62 -0.09
CA SER A 39 -12.87 -13.99 0.38
C SER A 39 -13.43 -14.23 1.79
N LEU A 40 -13.50 -13.19 2.62
CA LEU A 40 -14.07 -13.24 3.97
C LEU A 40 -15.60 -13.26 4.01
N GLU A 41 -16.26 -12.97 2.89
CA GLU A 41 -17.71 -13.04 2.80
C GLU A 41 -18.21 -14.48 2.99
N PRO A 42 -19.48 -14.67 3.41
CA PRO A 42 -20.12 -15.97 3.56
C PRO A 42 -20.00 -16.93 2.37
N ASP A 43 -19.82 -16.40 1.16
CA ASP A 43 -19.72 -17.17 -0.08
C ASP A 43 -18.27 -17.26 -0.58
N GLY A 44 -17.33 -16.57 0.07
CA GLY A 44 -15.89 -16.71 -0.12
C GLY A 44 -15.33 -17.95 0.60
N GLU A 45 -14.08 -18.32 0.31
CA GLU A 45 -13.48 -19.57 0.83
C GLU A 45 -13.34 -19.57 2.36
N PRO A 46 -12.62 -18.63 2.99
CA PRO A 46 -12.48 -18.62 4.44
C PRO A 46 -13.81 -18.30 5.14
N GLY A 47 -14.58 -17.33 4.62
CA GLY A 47 -15.87 -16.95 5.20
C GLY A 47 -16.91 -18.07 5.12
N GLY A 48 -16.98 -18.78 4.01
CA GLY A 48 -17.87 -19.93 3.82
C GLY A 48 -17.51 -21.11 4.71
N ARG A 49 -16.22 -21.36 4.95
CA ARG A 49 -15.77 -22.38 5.91
C ARG A 49 -16.17 -22.04 7.34
N ILE A 50 -15.97 -20.79 7.76
CA ILE A 50 -16.41 -20.31 9.08
C ILE A 50 -17.94 -20.43 9.20
N LYS A 51 -18.70 -20.03 8.18
CA LYS A 51 -20.17 -20.13 8.15
C LYS A 51 -20.66 -21.57 8.31
N LYS A 52 -20.02 -22.54 7.64
CA LYS A 52 -20.34 -23.96 7.80
C LYS A 52 -20.20 -24.39 9.25
N ILE A 53 -19.04 -24.14 9.86
CA ILE A 53 -18.77 -24.46 11.26
C ILE A 53 -19.75 -23.75 12.20
N TYR A 54 -20.08 -22.49 11.92
CA TYR A 54 -21.02 -21.73 12.74
C TYR A 54 -22.42 -22.34 12.74
N ASN A 55 -22.85 -22.88 11.59
CA ASN A 55 -24.15 -23.51 11.42
C ASN A 55 -24.22 -24.96 11.93
N GLU A 56 -23.09 -25.57 12.30
CA GLU A 56 -23.09 -26.89 12.92
C GLU A 56 -23.78 -26.86 14.30
N PRO A 57 -24.70 -27.80 14.58
CA PRO A 57 -25.49 -27.83 15.82
C PRO A 57 -24.64 -28.11 17.05
N VAL A 58 -23.52 -28.83 16.90
CA VAL A 58 -22.55 -29.11 17.95
C VAL A 58 -21.16 -28.76 17.42
N LYS A 59 -20.45 -27.87 18.14
CA LYS A 59 -19.11 -27.44 17.78
C LYS A 59 -18.08 -28.23 18.58
N THR A 60 -17.10 -28.76 17.88
CA THR A 60 -16.02 -29.56 18.45
C THR A 60 -14.80 -28.68 18.76
N GLU A 61 -13.83 -29.24 19.47
CA GLU A 61 -12.54 -28.56 19.66
C GLU A 61 -11.76 -28.44 18.33
N SER A 62 -11.91 -29.43 17.45
CA SER A 62 -11.35 -29.40 16.09
C SER A 62 -11.91 -28.23 15.25
N ASP A 63 -13.17 -27.87 15.47
CA ASP A 63 -13.80 -26.73 14.79
C ASP A 63 -13.20 -25.40 15.24
N LYS A 64 -12.90 -25.25 16.54
CA LYS A 64 -12.22 -24.07 17.07
C LYS A 64 -10.80 -23.95 16.51
N GLN A 65 -10.07 -25.07 16.44
CA GLN A 65 -8.73 -25.11 15.84
C GLN A 65 -8.79 -24.71 14.36
N THR A 66 -9.76 -25.24 13.61
CA THR A 66 -9.96 -24.88 12.20
C THR A 66 -10.24 -23.39 12.02
N ILE A 67 -11.09 -22.80 12.87
CA ILE A 67 -11.36 -21.35 12.84
C ILE A 67 -10.08 -20.57 13.14
N GLN A 68 -9.30 -20.97 14.14
CA GLN A 68 -8.03 -20.31 14.46
C GLN A 68 -7.04 -20.38 13.30
N GLU A 69 -6.90 -21.53 12.64
CA GLU A 69 -6.05 -21.68 11.45
C GLU A 69 -6.48 -20.75 10.32
N ILE A 70 -7.79 -20.63 10.07
CA ILE A 70 -8.34 -19.69 9.08
C ILE A 70 -7.97 -18.25 9.47
N PHE A 71 -8.15 -17.85 10.73
CA PHE A 71 -7.76 -16.53 11.20
C PHE A 71 -6.26 -16.24 11.01
N VAL A 72 -5.40 -17.21 11.34
CA VAL A 72 -3.95 -17.07 11.15
C VAL A 72 -3.61 -16.87 9.67
N GLN A 73 -4.27 -17.62 8.77
CA GLN A 73 -4.02 -17.49 7.34
C GLN A 73 -4.50 -16.14 6.79
N VAL A 74 -5.73 -15.73 7.13
CA VAL A 74 -6.28 -14.43 6.73
C VAL A 74 -5.41 -13.28 7.23
N ASN A 75 -4.91 -13.37 8.47
CA ASN A 75 -4.02 -12.35 9.02
C ASN A 75 -2.69 -12.28 8.25
N LYS A 76 -2.11 -13.43 7.88
CA LYS A 76 -0.90 -13.47 7.03
C LYS A 76 -1.14 -12.79 5.68
N ASP A 77 -2.29 -13.04 5.05
CA ASP A 77 -2.63 -12.45 3.76
C ASP A 77 -2.82 -10.93 3.88
N ALA A 78 -3.47 -10.45 4.94
CA ALA A 78 -3.61 -9.03 5.26
C ALA A 78 -2.24 -8.36 5.48
N LEU A 79 -1.37 -8.97 6.28
CA LEU A 79 -0.02 -8.48 6.54
C LEU A 79 0.82 -8.39 5.25
N ALA A 80 0.69 -9.38 4.35
CA ALA A 80 1.38 -9.35 3.06
C ALA A 80 0.92 -8.17 2.18
N ILE A 81 -0.37 -7.82 2.21
CA ILE A 81 -0.90 -6.62 1.51
C ILE A 81 -0.30 -5.35 2.11
N ILE A 82 -0.28 -5.23 3.44
CA ILE A 82 0.32 -4.08 4.15
C ILE A 82 1.80 -3.93 3.78
N GLU A 83 2.56 -5.01 3.77
CA GLU A 83 3.98 -5.00 3.41
C GLU A 83 4.22 -4.53 1.97
N GLN A 84 3.39 -5.00 1.03
CA GLN A 84 3.47 -4.57 -0.37
C GLN A 84 3.08 -3.09 -0.53
N ALA A 85 2.03 -2.65 0.16
CA ALA A 85 1.61 -1.26 0.16
C ALA A 85 2.72 -0.34 0.68
N CYS A 86 3.34 -0.68 1.81
CA CYS A 86 4.50 0.05 2.34
C CYS A 86 5.65 0.11 1.33
N ALA A 87 6.01 -1.02 0.70
CA ALA A 87 7.09 -1.05 -0.27
C ALA A 87 6.80 -0.17 -1.51
N HIS A 88 5.56 -0.16 -2.00
CA HIS A 88 5.17 0.67 -3.15
C HIS A 88 5.10 2.16 -2.80
N LEU A 89 4.57 2.50 -1.62
CA LEU A 89 4.57 3.85 -1.08
C LEU A 89 5.99 4.38 -0.87
N GLN A 90 6.90 3.55 -0.32
CA GLN A 90 8.30 3.91 -0.14
C GLN A 90 9.00 4.16 -1.49
N ALA A 91 8.74 3.33 -2.49
CA ALA A 91 9.27 3.54 -3.84
C ALA A 91 8.76 4.87 -4.44
N MET A 92 7.47 5.19 -4.25
CA MET A 92 6.91 6.47 -4.71
C MET A 92 7.51 7.65 -3.96
N ALA A 93 7.67 7.56 -2.63
CA ALA A 93 8.34 8.59 -1.83
C ALA A 93 9.77 8.83 -2.30
N HIS A 94 10.52 7.78 -2.62
CA HIS A 94 11.88 7.90 -3.15
C HIS A 94 11.90 8.60 -4.51
N ILE A 95 10.98 8.27 -5.40
CA ILE A 95 10.85 8.94 -6.71
C ILE A 95 10.49 10.42 -6.50
N LEU A 96 9.45 10.73 -5.72
CA LEU A 96 9.01 12.11 -5.49
C LEU A 96 10.07 12.95 -4.77
N GLY A 97 10.69 12.40 -3.72
CA GLY A 97 11.76 13.06 -2.99
C GLY A 97 12.99 13.33 -3.86
N GLY A 98 13.38 12.36 -4.70
CA GLY A 98 14.44 12.56 -5.67
C GLY A 98 14.10 13.62 -6.73
N ILE A 99 12.83 13.73 -7.10
CA ILE A 99 12.39 14.75 -8.05
C ILE A 99 12.34 16.15 -7.40
N LEU A 100 11.89 16.25 -6.15
CA LEU A 100 11.74 17.51 -5.40
C LEU A 100 13.05 18.06 -4.84
N HIS A 101 13.96 17.19 -4.42
CA HIS A 101 15.19 17.55 -3.69
C HIS A 101 16.47 17.10 -4.40
N GLY A 102 16.36 16.56 -5.61
CA GLY A 102 17.52 16.04 -6.35
C GLY A 102 18.57 17.10 -6.64
N GLU A 103 19.83 16.79 -6.32
CA GLU A 103 20.98 17.58 -6.77
C GLU A 103 21.18 17.44 -8.29
N PRO A 104 21.74 18.46 -8.96
CA PRO A 104 22.19 18.37 -10.35
C PRO A 104 23.05 17.11 -10.59
N GLY A 105 22.60 16.22 -11.48
CA GLY A 105 23.27 14.96 -11.82
C GLY A 105 22.73 13.70 -11.11
N SER A 106 21.75 13.80 -10.20
CA SER A 106 21.12 12.64 -9.55
C SER A 106 20.15 11.86 -10.45
N GLN A 107 19.82 10.60 -10.08
CA GLN A 107 18.90 9.73 -10.84
C GLN A 107 17.52 10.35 -11.07
N PHE A 108 17.09 11.30 -10.24
CA PHE A 108 15.80 12.00 -10.34
C PHE A 108 15.92 13.52 -10.51
N ASP A 109 17.15 14.02 -10.74
CA ASP A 109 17.43 15.41 -11.09
C ASP A 109 16.59 15.85 -12.29
N THR A 110 15.53 16.62 -12.03
CA THR A 110 14.61 17.04 -13.09
C THR A 110 13.81 18.30 -12.78
N LEU A 111 13.49 18.63 -11.51
CA LEU A 111 12.74 19.87 -11.20
C LEU A 111 13.59 21.10 -10.92
N THR A 112 14.86 20.95 -10.54
CA THR A 112 15.76 22.09 -10.25
C THR A 112 15.92 23.00 -11.48
N ASN A 113 15.77 22.43 -12.69
CA ASN A 113 15.73 23.16 -13.97
C ASN A 113 14.34 23.68 -14.39
N ILE A 114 13.29 23.47 -13.58
CA ILE A 114 11.90 23.88 -13.91
C ILE A 114 11.50 25.16 -13.19
N ASP A 115 12.12 25.46 -12.04
CA ASP A 115 11.96 26.76 -11.37
C ASP A 115 12.34 27.94 -12.27
N SER A 116 13.22 27.72 -13.25
CA SER A 116 13.62 28.73 -14.24
C SER A 116 12.66 28.90 -15.43
N ILE A 117 11.67 28.01 -15.62
CA ILE A 117 10.88 27.94 -16.87
C ILE A 117 9.35 28.12 -16.67
N GLY A 118 8.78 27.89 -15.48
CA GLY A 118 7.33 27.65 -15.33
C GLY A 118 6.46 28.64 -14.53
N GLY A 119 7.01 29.66 -13.87
CA GLY A 119 6.20 30.66 -13.13
C GLY A 119 5.28 30.09 -12.02
N ARG A 120 4.07 30.67 -11.83
CA ARG A 120 3.12 30.33 -10.74
C ARG A 120 2.57 28.89 -10.78
N GLU A 121 2.39 28.31 -11.96
CA GLU A 121 1.83 26.95 -12.09
C GLU A 121 2.82 25.89 -11.60
N ASN A 122 4.12 26.12 -11.82
CA ASN A 122 5.16 25.23 -11.30
C ASN A 122 5.19 25.22 -9.76
N LYS A 123 5.06 26.39 -9.13
CA LYS A 123 5.00 26.48 -7.66
C LYS A 123 3.82 25.71 -7.07
N LYS A 124 2.65 25.75 -7.71
CA LYS A 124 1.47 24.97 -7.29
C LYS A 124 1.73 23.47 -7.41
N LEU A 125 2.31 23.03 -8.54
CA LEU A 125 2.62 21.63 -8.75
C LEU A 125 3.64 21.10 -7.73
N ILE A 126 4.71 21.85 -7.48
CA ILE A 126 5.73 21.53 -6.48
C ILE A 126 5.09 21.42 -5.08
N SER A 127 4.23 22.37 -4.71
CA SER A 127 3.49 22.32 -3.44
C SER A 127 2.66 21.05 -3.35
N SER A 128 1.87 20.73 -4.38
CA SER A 128 1.05 19.52 -4.40
C SER A 128 1.88 18.24 -4.30
N TRP A 129 3.10 18.23 -4.82
CA TRP A 129 3.98 17.06 -4.70
C TRP A 129 4.59 16.92 -3.31
N HIS A 130 4.87 18.03 -2.61
CA HIS A 130 5.22 17.97 -1.19
C HIS A 130 4.04 17.44 -0.38
N ASP A 131 2.82 17.93 -0.63
CA ASP A 131 1.61 17.45 0.07
C ASP A 131 1.40 15.94 -0.14
N ILE A 132 1.60 15.45 -1.37
CA ILE A 132 1.51 14.01 -1.69
C ILE A 132 2.62 13.23 -0.97
N LEU A 133 3.85 13.73 -0.95
CA LEU A 133 4.96 13.08 -0.25
C LEU A 133 4.67 12.95 1.25
N ASP A 134 4.14 14.01 1.87
CA ASP A 134 3.75 14.01 3.28
C ASP A 134 2.62 13.00 3.55
N GLN A 135 1.61 12.93 2.66
CA GLN A 135 0.53 11.94 2.76
C GLN A 135 1.04 10.50 2.63
N ILE A 136 2.01 10.27 1.74
CA ILE A 136 2.65 8.95 1.58
C ILE A 136 3.37 8.55 2.87
N VAL A 137 4.13 9.47 3.48
CA VAL A 137 4.84 9.23 4.74
C VAL A 137 3.86 8.92 5.87
N GLN A 138 2.79 9.71 6.01
CA GLN A 138 1.75 9.46 7.02
C GLN A 138 1.08 8.10 6.81
N SER A 139 0.76 7.74 5.57
CA SER A 139 0.13 6.47 5.23
C SER A 139 1.04 5.28 5.58
N MET A 140 2.35 5.37 5.30
CA MET A 140 3.31 4.35 5.69
C MET A 140 3.39 4.18 7.20
N ASN A 141 3.40 5.27 7.98
CA ASN A 141 3.42 5.19 9.44
C ASN A 141 2.17 4.47 9.98
N LEU A 142 0.98 4.81 9.49
CA LEU A 142 -0.25 4.13 9.87
C LEU A 142 -0.24 2.63 9.53
N LEU A 143 0.28 2.27 8.36
CA LEU A 143 0.41 0.86 7.96
C LEU A 143 1.39 0.09 8.85
N VAL A 144 2.48 0.73 9.29
CA VAL A 144 3.43 0.15 10.26
C VAL A 144 2.75 -0.05 11.61
N GLU A 145 2.01 0.93 12.11
CA GLU A 145 1.25 0.81 13.36
C GLU A 145 0.23 -0.33 13.31
N ILE A 146 -0.53 -0.45 12.22
CA ILE A 146 -1.48 -1.57 12.01
C ILE A 146 -0.73 -2.90 12.04
N LYS A 147 0.40 -3.00 11.34
CA LYS A 147 1.24 -4.20 11.33
C LYS A 147 1.72 -4.59 12.74
N GLU A 148 2.15 -3.62 13.53
CA GLU A 148 2.60 -3.85 14.91
C GLU A 148 1.46 -4.34 15.81
N LEU A 149 0.27 -3.73 15.68
CA LEU A 149 -0.92 -4.14 16.42
C LEU A 149 -1.33 -5.58 16.11
N GLU A 150 -1.38 -5.97 14.83
CA GLU A 150 -1.73 -7.35 14.44
C GLU A 150 -0.69 -8.38 14.89
N ASN A 151 0.59 -8.03 14.84
CA ASN A 151 1.67 -8.87 15.35
C ASN A 151 1.65 -9.01 16.88
N SER A 152 1.19 -7.97 17.60
CA SER A 152 1.05 -8.02 19.06
C SER A 152 -0.11 -8.94 19.48
N ARG A 153 -1.26 -8.85 18.78
CA ARG A 153 -2.42 -9.73 19.01
C ARG A 153 -2.09 -11.19 18.77
N THR A 154 -1.40 -11.49 17.68
CA THR A 154 -0.98 -12.86 17.33
C THR A 154 -0.06 -13.47 18.40
N ARG A 155 0.84 -12.66 18.98
CA ARG A 155 1.72 -13.10 20.08
C ARG A 155 0.94 -13.35 21.38
N SER A 156 -0.01 -12.49 21.72
CA SER A 156 -0.85 -12.68 22.90
C SER A 156 -1.75 -13.92 22.79
N SER A 157 -2.33 -14.22 21.62
CA SER A 157 -3.12 -15.44 21.41
C SER A 157 -2.28 -16.73 21.51
N ALA A 158 -1.01 -16.68 21.06
CA ALA A 158 -0.11 -17.83 21.14
C ALA A 158 0.38 -18.15 22.56
N MET A 159 0.35 -17.18 23.48
CA MET A 159 0.71 -17.40 24.89
C MET A 159 -0.48 -17.81 25.78
N SER A 160 -1.70 -17.72 25.26
CA SER A 160 -2.95 -17.98 25.99
C SER A 160 -3.57 -19.35 25.67
N SER A 161 -2.95 -20.11 24.76
CA SER A 161 -3.37 -21.44 24.28
C SER A 161 -2.39 -22.49 24.78
#